data_AF-A0A927WY87-F1
#
_entry.id   AF-A0A927WY87-F1
#
_cell.length_a   1.000
_cell.length_b   1.000
_cell.length_c   1.000
_cell.angle_alpha   90.00
_cell.angle_beta   90.00
_cell.angle_gamma   90.00
#
_symmetry.space_group_name_H-M   'P 1'
#
loop_
_entity.id
_entity.type
_entity.pdbx_description
1 polymer ?
#
loop_
_entity_poly.entity_id
_entity_poly.type
_entity_poly.pdbx_seq_one_letter_code
_entity_poly.pdbx_strand_id
1 'polypeptide(L)'
;MKLELVKMPFDDETLLGESHILGCPDVPSTWNDDAIFFNDEVFVGQINLKDVKHPLLPNSGILYFFFASMSKPYRGIVRYTGDLSSLERIDFNEEAPLEFNYNQEYKISFSDEDGDVELLGKMPKLKGYKPTLDEVCLLKLDFSNYSELDLFKDLTDPVCFLIKKEDLENKAFDKAYLANSLN
;
A
#
# COMPACT_ATOMS: atom_id res chain seq x y z
N MET A 1 0.72 5.64 -13.40
CA MET A 1 -0.40 6.57 -13.15
C MET A 1 -0.12 7.24 -11.81
N LYS A 2 -0.38 8.53 -11.67
CA LYS A 2 0.13 9.30 -10.52
C LYS A 2 -1.03 9.63 -9.58
N LEU A 3 -0.74 9.75 -8.30
CA LEU A 3 -1.74 9.84 -7.24
C LEU A 3 -1.44 11.07 -6.39
N GLU A 4 -2.46 11.88 -6.16
CA GLU A 4 -2.41 12.99 -5.23
C GLU A 4 -2.97 12.53 -3.89
N LEU A 5 -2.23 12.78 -2.81
CA LEU A 5 -2.73 12.53 -1.47
C LEU A 5 -3.61 13.70 -1.05
N VAL A 6 -4.87 13.41 -0.73
CA VAL A 6 -5.76 14.38 -0.11
C VAL A 6 -5.87 14.02 1.36
N LYS A 7 -5.27 14.85 2.22
CA LYS A 7 -5.45 14.74 3.67
C LYS A 7 -6.91 15.04 3.99
N MET A 8 -7.65 14.03 4.44
CA MET A 8 -8.96 14.21 5.03
C MET A 8 -8.90 13.69 6.46
N PRO A 9 -9.55 14.35 7.43
CA PRO A 9 -9.73 13.77 8.75
C PRO A 9 -10.46 12.42 8.60
N PHE A 10 -10.14 11.46 9.48
CA PHE A 10 -10.88 10.21 9.59
C PHE A 10 -12.36 10.56 9.84
N ASP A 11 -13.22 10.17 8.90
CA ASP A 11 -14.66 10.35 8.99
C ASP A 11 -15.32 8.98 8.82
N ASP A 12 -16.14 8.61 9.80
CA ASP A 12 -16.87 7.33 9.88
C ASP A 12 -17.87 7.17 8.72
N GLU A 13 -18.13 8.24 7.96
CA GLU A 13 -18.93 8.23 6.73
C GLU A 13 -18.16 7.70 5.49
N THR A 14 -16.90 7.30 5.62
CA THR A 14 -16.07 6.83 4.50
C THR A 14 -16.56 5.47 3.97
N LEU A 15 -16.91 5.44 2.67
CA LEU A 15 -17.39 4.23 2.00
C LEU A 15 -16.32 3.12 2.00
N LEU A 16 -16.77 1.87 2.14
CA LEU A 16 -15.88 0.72 2.07
C LEU A 16 -15.23 0.58 0.69
N GLY A 17 -13.95 0.24 0.71
CA GLY A 17 -13.13 -0.02 -0.46
C GLY A 17 -12.65 1.25 -1.17
N GLU A 18 -12.69 2.43 -0.55
CA GLU A 18 -12.06 3.63 -1.12
C GLU A 18 -10.53 3.51 -1.11
N SER A 19 -9.83 4.25 -1.99
CA SER A 19 -8.36 4.25 -1.98
C SER A 19 -7.83 5.13 -0.86
N HIS A 20 -6.97 4.60 0.01
CA HIS A 20 -6.35 5.34 1.10
C HIS A 20 -5.02 4.73 1.54
N ILE A 21 -4.23 5.52 2.27
CA ILE A 21 -2.98 5.14 2.93
C ILE A 21 -3.20 5.25 4.45
N LEU A 22 -2.62 4.32 5.21
CA LEU A 22 -2.80 4.14 6.65
C LEU A 22 -4.29 3.96 7.05
N GLY A 23 -4.60 3.95 8.36
CA GLY A 23 -5.92 3.63 8.86
C GLY A 23 -6.19 2.13 8.90
N CYS A 24 -7.43 1.75 8.61
CA CYS A 24 -7.92 0.37 8.69
C CYS A 24 -8.26 -0.15 7.29
N PRO A 25 -7.74 -1.31 6.86
CA PRO A 25 -8.08 -1.86 5.55
C PRO A 25 -9.52 -2.37 5.49
N ASP A 26 -10.12 -2.27 4.31
CA ASP A 26 -11.41 -2.85 3.96
C ASP A 26 -11.19 -4.16 3.20
N VAL A 27 -11.29 -5.31 3.87
CA VAL A 27 -10.90 -6.61 3.32
C VAL A 27 -12.10 -7.55 3.17
N PRO A 28 -12.03 -8.58 2.30
CA PRO A 28 -13.08 -9.59 2.26
C PRO A 28 -13.26 -10.28 3.62
N SER A 29 -14.51 -10.42 4.06
CA SER A 29 -14.90 -11.15 5.27
C SER A 29 -14.17 -12.47 5.50
N THR A 30 -14.03 -13.26 4.44
CA THR A 30 -13.37 -14.57 4.46
C THR A 30 -11.89 -14.51 4.82
N TRP A 31 -11.21 -13.37 4.62
CA TRP A 31 -9.78 -13.23 4.95
C TRP A 31 -9.53 -13.30 6.45
N ASN A 32 -10.49 -12.82 7.25
CA ASN A 32 -10.41 -12.95 8.70
C ASN A 32 -10.62 -14.42 9.14
N ASP A 33 -11.63 -15.08 8.56
CA ASP A 33 -11.94 -16.50 8.84
C ASP A 33 -10.79 -17.43 8.46
N ASP A 34 -10.11 -17.13 7.36
CA ASP A 34 -8.98 -17.92 6.84
C ASP A 34 -7.64 -17.61 7.55
N ALA A 35 -7.64 -16.68 8.52
CA ALA A 35 -6.46 -16.26 9.29
C ALA A 35 -5.26 -15.91 8.40
N ILE A 36 -5.50 -15.18 7.30
CA ILE A 36 -4.46 -14.95 6.27
C ILE A 36 -3.43 -13.88 6.66
N PHE A 37 -3.69 -13.14 7.74
CA PHE A 37 -2.84 -12.07 8.25
C PHE A 37 -1.95 -12.60 9.36
N PHE A 38 -0.66 -12.27 9.30
CA PHE A 38 0.25 -12.50 10.41
C PHE A 38 0.21 -11.32 11.40
N ASN A 39 0.46 -11.62 12.68
CA ASN A 39 0.40 -10.64 13.77
C ASN A 39 1.44 -9.51 13.65
N ASP A 40 2.44 -9.65 12.78
CA ASP A 40 3.47 -8.64 12.54
C ASP A 40 3.22 -7.79 11.29
N GLU A 41 2.10 -7.99 10.58
CA GLU A 41 1.77 -7.21 9.41
C GLU A 41 1.21 -5.84 9.77
N VAL A 42 1.82 -4.80 9.20
CA VAL A 42 1.37 -3.42 9.31
C VAL A 42 0.78 -2.98 8.00
N PHE A 43 -0.45 -2.48 8.05
CA PHE A 43 -1.15 -1.94 6.89
C PHE A 43 -0.52 -0.62 6.43
N VAL A 44 -0.27 -0.52 5.13
CA VAL A 44 0.27 0.69 4.49
C VAL A 44 -0.81 1.42 3.73
N GLY A 45 -1.65 0.70 2.99
CA GLY A 45 -2.70 1.31 2.19
C GLY A 45 -3.40 0.34 1.27
N GLN A 46 -4.53 0.80 0.73
CA GLN A 46 -5.32 0.08 -0.25
C GLN A 46 -5.61 0.98 -1.45
N ILE A 47 -5.59 0.39 -2.64
CA ILE A 47 -5.85 1.08 -3.90
C ILE A 47 -6.99 0.36 -4.62
N ASN A 48 -8.13 1.03 -4.75
CA ASN A 48 -9.24 0.52 -5.54
C ASN A 48 -8.97 0.75 -7.02
N LEU A 49 -8.95 -0.35 -7.78
CA LEU A 49 -8.64 -0.34 -9.20
C LEU A 49 -9.80 0.18 -10.06
N LYS A 50 -11.00 0.39 -9.51
CA LYS A 50 -12.12 0.99 -10.26
C LYS A 50 -11.78 2.37 -10.84
N ASP A 51 -10.93 3.10 -10.12
CA ASP A 51 -10.51 4.46 -10.47
C ASP A 51 -9.19 4.46 -11.28
N VAL A 52 -8.64 3.27 -11.57
CA VAL A 52 -7.36 3.07 -12.24
C VAL A 52 -7.55 2.34 -13.56
N LYS A 53 -7.26 3.01 -14.68
CA LYS A 53 -7.27 2.36 -16.00
C LYS A 53 -5.85 2.10 -16.48
N HIS A 54 -5.41 0.84 -16.39
CA HIS A 54 -4.10 0.43 -16.89
C HIS A 54 -4.12 -1.02 -17.42
N PRO A 55 -3.54 -1.32 -18.60
CA PRO A 55 -3.59 -2.67 -19.19
C PRO A 55 -2.91 -3.76 -18.34
N LEU A 56 -1.92 -3.38 -17.53
CA LEU A 56 -1.23 -4.30 -16.62
C LEU A 56 -1.94 -4.48 -15.28
N LEU A 57 -3.07 -3.82 -15.02
CA LEU A 57 -3.85 -4.00 -13.79
C LEU A 57 -5.20 -4.65 -14.10
N PRO A 58 -5.82 -5.35 -13.15
CA PRO A 58 -7.22 -5.70 -13.23
C PRO A 58 -8.09 -4.44 -13.39
N ASN A 59 -9.22 -4.55 -14.09
CA ASN A 59 -10.16 -3.43 -14.28
C ASN A 59 -10.98 -3.08 -13.03
N SER A 60 -10.91 -3.92 -11.99
CA SER A 60 -11.64 -3.78 -10.73
C SER A 60 -10.97 -4.60 -9.64
N GLY A 61 -11.38 -4.39 -8.39
CA GLY A 61 -10.77 -5.02 -7.23
C GLY A 61 -9.91 -4.04 -6.44
N ILE A 62 -9.33 -4.52 -5.34
CA ILE A 62 -8.48 -3.72 -4.46
C ILE A 62 -7.11 -4.38 -4.34
N LEU A 63 -6.06 -3.57 -4.49
CA LEU A 63 -4.70 -3.93 -4.10
C LEU A 63 -4.44 -3.43 -2.68
N TYR A 64 -3.91 -4.30 -1.82
CA TYR A 64 -3.54 -3.98 -0.45
C TYR A 64 -2.04 -4.11 -0.26
N PHE A 65 -1.47 -3.19 0.50
CA PHE A 65 -0.04 -3.10 0.74
C PHE A 65 0.22 -3.18 2.25
N PHE A 66 1.11 -4.08 2.64
CA PHE A 66 1.53 -4.29 4.02
C PHE A 66 3.05 -4.47 4.10
N PHE A 67 3.62 -4.37 5.30
CA PHE A 67 4.96 -4.88 5.57
C PHE A 67 4.99 -5.66 6.89
N ALA A 68 5.90 -6.62 6.98
CA ALA A 68 6.12 -7.43 8.18
C ALA A 68 7.10 -6.71 9.13
N SER A 69 6.59 -6.12 10.20
CA SER A 69 7.32 -5.30 11.18
C SER A 69 8.33 -6.06 12.05
N MET A 70 8.27 -7.39 12.11
CA MET A 70 9.25 -8.19 12.86
C MET A 70 10.38 -8.74 11.98
N SER A 71 10.31 -8.54 10.65
CA SER A 71 11.38 -8.92 9.73
C SER A 71 12.41 -7.80 9.56
N LYS A 72 13.70 -8.10 9.64
CA LYS A 72 14.77 -7.17 9.25
C LYS A 72 15.70 -7.87 8.27
N PRO A 73 15.87 -7.37 7.04
CA PRO A 73 15.13 -6.27 6.39
C PRO A 73 13.59 -6.45 6.38
N TYR A 74 12.78 -5.37 6.52
CA TYR A 74 11.31 -5.48 6.45
C TYR A 74 10.87 -6.05 5.10
N ARG A 75 9.97 -7.04 5.16
CA ARG A 75 9.38 -7.70 3.99
C ARG A 75 8.08 -7.02 3.60
N GLY A 76 8.00 -6.56 2.35
CA GLY A 76 6.73 -6.10 1.75
C GLY A 76 5.80 -7.25 1.42
N ILE A 77 4.50 -7.00 1.55
CA ILE A 77 3.43 -7.97 1.28
C ILE A 77 2.36 -7.23 0.48
N VAL A 78 1.95 -7.80 -0.64
CA VAL A 78 0.88 -7.25 -1.47
C VAL A 78 -0.17 -8.31 -1.69
N ARG A 79 -1.44 -7.93 -1.49
CA ARG A 79 -2.59 -8.81 -1.72
C ARG A 79 -3.57 -8.16 -2.69
N TYR A 80 -4.36 -8.98 -3.38
CA TYR A 80 -5.38 -8.53 -4.31
C TYR A 80 -6.69 -9.27 -4.02
N THR A 81 -7.81 -8.54 -3.99
CA THR A 81 -9.14 -9.14 -4.10
C THR A 81 -9.88 -8.60 -5.32
N GLY A 82 -10.52 -9.50 -6.05
CA GLY A 82 -11.55 -9.14 -7.04
C GLY A 82 -12.97 -9.16 -6.45
N ASP A 83 -13.14 -9.72 -5.25
CA ASP A 83 -14.43 -9.75 -4.56
C ASP A 83 -14.58 -8.53 -3.67
N LEU A 84 -15.54 -7.69 -4.05
CA LEU A 84 -15.89 -6.45 -3.33
C LEU A 84 -17.25 -6.56 -2.63
N SER A 85 -17.92 -7.70 -2.72
CA SER A 85 -19.30 -7.87 -2.24
C SER A 85 -19.39 -8.06 -0.74
N SER A 86 -18.29 -8.49 -0.11
CA SER A 86 -18.21 -8.83 1.31
C SER A 86 -17.08 -8.06 2.00
N LEU A 87 -16.80 -6.84 1.58
CA LEU A 87 -15.79 -6.03 2.26
C LEU A 87 -16.26 -5.67 3.67
N GLU A 88 -15.33 -5.73 4.61
CA GLU A 88 -15.49 -5.24 5.96
C GLU A 88 -14.22 -4.55 6.43
N ARG A 89 -14.40 -3.48 7.21
CA ARG A 89 -13.29 -2.72 7.77
C ARG A 89 -12.78 -3.44 9.01
N ILE A 90 -11.50 -3.81 8.98
CA ILE A 90 -10.87 -4.48 10.13
C ILE A 90 -9.94 -3.48 10.81
N ASP A 91 -10.17 -3.25 12.10
CA ASP A 91 -9.25 -2.45 12.92
C ASP A 91 -8.03 -3.31 13.31
N PHE A 92 -6.93 -3.14 12.57
CA PHE A 92 -5.65 -3.79 12.87
C PHE A 92 -4.95 -3.18 14.11
N ASN A 93 -5.43 -2.03 14.59
CA ASN A 93 -4.79 -1.24 15.64
C ASN A 93 -5.39 -1.48 17.04
N GLU A 94 -6.57 -2.09 17.15
CA GLU A 94 -7.18 -2.40 18.47
C GLU A 94 -6.27 -3.26 19.36
N GLU A 95 -5.46 -4.14 18.77
CA GLU A 95 -4.57 -5.05 19.50
C GLU A 95 -3.08 -4.68 19.42
N ALA A 96 -2.70 -3.65 18.67
CA ALA A 96 -1.30 -3.29 18.44
C ALA A 96 -0.72 -2.46 19.60
N PRO A 97 0.36 -2.90 20.29
CA PRO A 97 0.96 -2.19 21.42
C PRO A 97 1.86 -1.01 21.02
N LEU A 98 1.66 -0.42 19.84
CA LEU A 98 2.58 0.57 19.26
C LEU A 98 2.16 2.00 19.63
N GLU A 99 3.13 2.84 20.01
CA GLU A 99 2.93 4.25 20.42
C GLU A 99 2.61 5.22 19.26
N PHE A 100 2.36 4.70 18.06
CA PHE A 100 2.18 5.50 16.84
C PHE A 100 0.70 5.55 16.42
N ASN A 101 0.22 6.73 16.03
CA ASN A 101 -1.17 6.94 15.62
C ASN A 101 -1.40 6.39 14.20
N TYR A 102 -1.72 5.09 14.08
CA TYR A 102 -2.04 4.43 12.81
C TYR A 102 -3.46 4.67 12.30
N ASN A 103 -4.34 5.22 13.14
CA ASN A 103 -5.74 5.48 12.79
C ASN A 103 -5.90 6.72 11.88
N GLN A 104 -4.83 7.48 11.66
CA GLN A 104 -4.86 8.57 10.70
C GLN A 104 -4.88 8.01 9.27
N GLU A 105 -6.06 8.02 8.66
CA GLU A 105 -6.26 7.71 7.25
C GLU A 105 -5.92 8.92 6.37
N TYR A 106 -5.34 8.66 5.19
CA TYR A 106 -5.12 9.64 4.13
C TYR A 106 -5.77 9.14 2.85
N LYS A 107 -6.82 9.82 2.38
CA LYS A 107 -7.48 9.46 1.13
C LYS A 107 -6.58 9.78 -0.06
N ILE A 108 -6.71 8.97 -1.10
CA ILE A 108 -6.02 9.18 -2.37
C ILE A 108 -7.02 9.70 -3.39
N SER A 109 -6.67 10.79 -4.07
CA SER A 109 -7.28 11.19 -5.32
C SER A 109 -6.34 10.91 -6.49
N PHE A 110 -6.90 10.64 -7.66
CA PHE A 110 -6.11 10.34 -8.86
C PHE A 110 -5.86 11.63 -9.64
N SER A 111 -4.60 11.91 -9.99
CA SER A 111 -4.22 13.08 -10.78
C SER A 111 -3.14 12.74 -11.83
N ASP A 112 -3.01 13.56 -12.86
CA ASP A 112 -1.98 13.36 -13.90
C ASP A 112 -0.62 14.00 -13.54
N GLU A 113 -0.55 14.74 -12.42
CA GLU A 113 0.63 15.45 -11.95
C GLU A 113 1.56 14.55 -11.11
N ASP A 114 2.85 14.91 -11.00
CA ASP A 114 3.76 14.21 -10.08
C ASP A 114 3.30 14.43 -8.64
N GLY A 115 3.18 13.33 -7.87
CA GLY A 115 2.66 13.35 -6.51
C GLY A 115 3.46 12.45 -5.57
N ASP A 116 3.12 12.55 -4.28
CA ASP A 116 3.75 11.79 -3.21
C ASP A 116 3.43 10.29 -3.34
N VAL A 117 2.36 9.91 -4.03
CA VAL A 117 1.98 8.52 -4.24
C VAL A 117 1.91 8.21 -5.74
N GLU A 118 2.45 7.08 -6.17
CA GLU A 118 2.39 6.67 -7.57
C GLU A 118 2.11 5.18 -7.69
N LEU A 119 1.12 4.81 -8.50
CA LEU A 119 0.82 3.41 -8.85
C LEU A 119 1.30 3.12 -10.28
N LEU A 120 2.16 2.10 -10.43
CA LEU A 120 2.90 1.88 -11.67
C LEU A 120 3.66 3.16 -12.09
N GLY A 121 4.35 3.74 -11.11
CA GLY A 121 5.13 4.97 -11.26
C GLY A 121 6.48 4.73 -11.92
N LYS A 122 7.24 5.81 -12.11
CA LYS A 122 8.64 5.67 -12.57
C LYS A 122 9.47 5.03 -11.46
N MET A 123 10.42 4.17 -11.82
CA MET A 123 11.36 3.61 -10.86
C MET A 123 12.14 4.75 -10.16
N PRO A 124 12.01 4.94 -8.84
CA PRO A 124 12.72 5.98 -8.14
C PRO A 124 14.21 5.62 -8.00
N LYS A 125 15.05 6.65 -7.84
CA LYS A 125 16.45 6.46 -7.48
C LYS A 125 16.53 6.22 -5.98
N LEU A 126 16.66 4.96 -5.58
CA LEU A 126 16.77 4.54 -4.19
C LEU A 126 18.25 4.34 -3.81
N LYS A 127 18.65 4.83 -2.63
CA LYS A 127 20.05 4.79 -2.19
C LYS A 127 20.51 3.36 -1.95
N GLY A 128 21.57 2.93 -2.64
CA GLY A 128 22.12 1.58 -2.47
C GLY A 128 21.30 0.47 -3.15
N TYR A 129 20.18 0.82 -3.78
CA TYR A 129 19.40 -0.11 -4.60
C TYR A 129 19.77 0.07 -6.08
N LYS A 130 19.91 -1.04 -6.81
CA LYS A 130 20.11 -1.03 -8.25
C LYS A 130 18.98 -1.83 -8.88
N PRO A 131 17.97 -1.16 -9.47
CA PRO A 131 16.87 -1.87 -10.08
C PRO A 131 17.37 -2.72 -11.25
N THR A 132 16.77 -3.90 -11.42
CA THR A 132 16.99 -4.71 -12.61
C THR A 132 16.10 -4.21 -13.76
N LEU A 133 16.39 -4.62 -15.00
CA LEU A 133 15.62 -4.18 -16.18
C LEU A 133 14.19 -4.74 -16.22
N ASP A 134 13.93 -5.80 -15.47
CA ASP A 134 12.65 -6.50 -15.38
C ASP A 134 11.79 -6.06 -14.18
N GLU A 135 12.27 -5.12 -13.35
CA GLU A 135 11.52 -4.61 -12.20
C GLU A 135 10.61 -3.43 -12.57
N VAL A 136 9.42 -3.45 -11.97
CA VAL A 136 8.42 -2.39 -12.07
C VAL A 136 8.13 -1.87 -10.67
N CYS A 137 8.06 -0.55 -10.50
CA CYS A 137 7.57 0.06 -9.27
C CYS A 137 6.04 -0.02 -9.24
N LEU A 138 5.50 -0.96 -8.46
CA LEU A 138 4.07 -1.17 -8.32
C LEU A 138 3.42 -0.02 -7.55
N LEU A 139 3.99 0.33 -6.40
CA LEU A 139 3.56 1.47 -5.58
C LEU A 139 4.79 2.21 -5.07
N LYS A 140 4.79 3.53 -5.19
CA LYS A 140 5.73 4.44 -4.52
C LYS A 140 4.96 5.30 -3.55
N LEU A 141 5.49 5.47 -2.35
CA LEU A 141 4.98 6.38 -1.32
C LEU A 141 6.13 7.24 -0.81
N ASP A 142 6.05 8.54 -1.07
CA ASP A 142 6.99 9.55 -0.61
C ASP A 142 6.40 10.26 0.61
N PHE A 143 6.89 9.89 1.79
CA PHE A 143 6.43 10.46 3.05
C PHE A 143 7.26 11.67 3.51
N SER A 144 8.16 12.19 2.67
CA SER A 144 9.05 13.30 3.06
C SER A 144 8.31 14.58 3.47
N ASN A 145 7.10 14.78 2.94
CA ASN A 145 6.21 15.89 3.31
C ASN A 145 5.31 15.61 4.53
N TYR A 146 5.36 14.40 5.10
CA TYR A 146 4.47 13.92 6.18
C TYR A 146 5.26 13.58 7.45
N SER A 147 6.07 14.52 7.91
CA SER A 147 6.92 14.35 9.11
C SER A 147 6.14 14.04 10.40
N GLU A 148 4.82 14.28 10.42
CA GLU A 148 3.94 13.88 11.52
C GLU A 148 3.74 12.36 11.62
N LEU A 149 4.05 11.61 10.56
CA LEU A 149 3.94 10.16 10.53
C LEU A 149 5.19 9.55 11.14
N ASP A 150 5.12 9.29 12.44
CA ASP A 150 6.24 8.75 13.20
C ASP A 150 6.84 7.46 12.61
N LEU A 151 6.04 6.62 11.95
CA LEU A 151 6.52 5.39 11.30
C LEU A 151 7.55 5.67 10.20
N PHE A 152 7.46 6.82 9.55
CA PHE A 152 8.23 7.16 8.36
C PHE A 152 9.11 8.40 8.52
N LYS A 153 9.12 9.03 9.71
CA LYS A 153 9.83 10.29 9.97
C LYS A 153 11.33 10.25 9.68
N ASP A 154 11.94 9.08 9.81
CA ASP A 154 13.39 8.88 9.61
C ASP A 154 13.72 8.37 8.19
N LEU A 155 12.71 8.22 7.32
CA LEU A 155 12.94 7.81 5.94
C LEU A 155 13.47 8.97 5.11
N THR A 156 14.59 8.73 4.43
CA THR A 156 15.15 9.66 3.45
C THR A 156 14.77 9.32 2.01
N ASP A 157 14.36 8.08 1.77
CA ASP A 157 13.96 7.56 0.47
C ASP A 157 12.48 7.15 0.50
N PRO A 158 11.76 7.20 -0.64
CA PRO A 158 10.37 6.77 -0.70
C PRO A 158 10.22 5.26 -0.46
N VAL A 159 9.13 4.86 0.18
CA VAL A 159 8.73 3.46 0.36
C VAL A 159 8.23 2.93 -0.98
N CYS A 160 8.86 1.88 -1.50
CA CYS A 160 8.53 1.36 -2.83
C CYS A 160 8.24 -0.13 -2.80
N PHE A 161 7.08 -0.53 -3.31
CA PHE A 161 6.77 -1.91 -3.64
C PHE A 161 7.15 -2.18 -5.09
N LEU A 162 7.99 -3.18 -5.31
CA LEU A 162 8.43 -3.61 -6.62
C LEU A 162 7.88 -4.98 -6.94
N ILE A 163 7.71 -5.23 -8.24
CA ILE A 163 7.26 -6.50 -8.78
C ILE A 163 8.00 -6.74 -10.09
N LYS A 164 8.30 -8.00 -10.42
CA LYS A 164 8.83 -8.31 -11.74
C LYS A 164 7.76 -8.10 -12.80
N LYS A 165 8.19 -7.72 -14.00
CA LYS A 165 7.31 -7.48 -15.14
C LYS A 165 6.45 -8.71 -15.47
N GLU A 166 7.07 -9.90 -15.48
CA GLU A 166 6.36 -11.17 -15.74
C GLU A 166 5.29 -11.45 -14.68
N ASP A 167 5.62 -11.24 -13.40
CA ASP A 167 4.66 -11.44 -12.30
C ASP A 167 3.49 -10.45 -12.39
N LEU A 168 3.76 -9.19 -12.75
CA LEU A 168 2.73 -8.17 -12.98
C LEU A 168 1.83 -8.53 -14.17
N GLU A 169 2.41 -9.01 -15.27
CA GLU A 169 1.66 -9.48 -16.44
C GLU A 169 0.73 -10.65 -16.07
N ASN A 170 1.21 -11.55 -15.20
CA ASN A 170 0.46 -12.71 -14.69
C ASN A 170 -0.45 -12.40 -13.48
N LYS A 171 -0.51 -11.14 -13.02
CA LYS A 171 -1.28 -10.72 -11.83
C LYS A 171 -0.85 -11.41 -10.53
N ALA A 172 0.39 -11.88 -10.45
CA ALA A 172 0.98 -12.53 -9.29
C ALA A 172 1.44 -11.50 -8.26
N PHE A 173 0.51 -10.70 -7.73
CA PHE A 173 0.81 -9.60 -6.82
C PHE A 173 1.46 -10.04 -5.50
N ASP A 174 1.25 -11.29 -5.08
CA ASP A 174 1.90 -11.91 -3.92
C ASP A 174 3.43 -12.02 -4.06
N LYS A 175 3.97 -11.84 -5.29
CA LYS A 175 5.40 -11.78 -5.57
C LYS A 175 6.01 -10.40 -5.44
N ALA A 176 5.19 -9.37 -5.21
CA ALA A 176 5.71 -8.04 -4.96
C ALA A 176 6.45 -7.98 -3.61
N TYR A 177 7.46 -7.12 -3.53
CA TYR A 177 8.32 -6.96 -2.38
C TYR A 177 8.68 -5.49 -2.15
N LEU A 178 9.14 -5.17 -0.95
CA LEU A 178 9.57 -3.83 -0.60
C LEU A 178 11.02 -3.59 -1.06
N ALA A 179 11.25 -2.54 -1.85
CA ALA A 179 12.61 -2.06 -2.18
C ALA A 179 13.19 -1.34 -0.98
N ASN A 180 14.45 -1.63 -0.65
CA ASN A 180 15.12 -1.08 0.53
C ASN A 180 14.20 -1.11 1.75
N SER A 181 14.07 -2.30 2.31
CA SER A 181 13.60 -2.49 3.67
C SER A 181 13.96 -1.33 4.57
N LEU A 182 12.93 -0.67 5.10
CA LEU A 182 13.06 0.36 6.11
C LEU A 182 14.04 -0.20 7.18
N ASN A 183 15.13 0.52 7.48
CA ASN A 183 16.17 -0.02 8.36
C ASN A 183 15.72 -0.01 9.83
#